data_AF-A0AAU8NMM2-F1
#
_entry.id   AF-A0AAU8NMM2-F1
#
_cell.length_a   1.000
_cell.length_b   1.000
_cell.length_c   1.000
_cell.angle_alpha   90.00
_cell.angle_beta   90.00
_cell.angle_gamma   90.00
#
_symmetry.space_group_name_H-M   'P 1'
#
loop_
_entity.id
_entity.type
_entity.pdbx_description
1 polymer ?
#
loop_
_entity_poly.entity_id
_entity_poly.type
_entity_poly.pdbx_seq_one_letter_code
_entity_poly.pdbx_strand_id
1 'polypeptide(L)'
;MKLFKKLTFWFVLFSLLVCFNNLSGNDDKNILIYLTNPMNSLLNGWLTHINTNPETTYLFKPLICGLHLLFWTGLGLVIDTLIKKDKARRQSGR
;
A
#
# COMPACT_ATOMS: atom_id res chain seq x y z
N MET A 1 -11.49 -17.39 12.99
CA MET A 1 -11.50 -15.90 12.83
C MET A 1 -10.28 -15.23 13.50
N LYS A 2 -9.06 -15.39 12.95
CA LYS A 2 -7.86 -14.65 13.41
C LYS A 2 -7.36 -13.61 12.39
N LEU A 3 -7.97 -13.55 11.20
CA LEU A 3 -7.53 -12.68 10.10
C LEU A 3 -7.82 -11.20 10.39
N PHE A 4 -9.01 -10.88 10.88
CA PHE A 4 -9.40 -9.52 11.33
C PHE A 4 -8.57 -8.97 12.50
N LYS A 5 -7.78 -9.81 13.17
CA LYS A 5 -6.85 -9.37 14.23
C LYS A 5 -5.47 -9.00 13.68
N LYS A 6 -5.18 -9.29 12.42
CA LYS A 6 -3.91 -8.98 11.78
C LYS A 6 -3.96 -7.56 11.21
N LEU A 7 -2.97 -6.73 11.51
CA LEU A 7 -2.87 -5.39 10.95
C LEU A 7 -2.68 -5.44 9.43
N THR A 8 -2.01 -6.48 8.91
CA THR A 8 -1.91 -6.72 7.48
C THR A 8 -3.27 -6.72 6.78
N PHE A 9 -4.29 -7.36 7.38
CA PHE A 9 -5.61 -7.41 6.78
C PHE A 9 -6.23 -6.01 6.62
N TRP A 10 -6.14 -5.20 7.66
CA TRP A 10 -6.69 -3.83 7.65
C TRP A 10 -5.93 -2.90 6.70
N PHE A 11 -4.61 -3.04 6.60
CA PHE A 11 -3.80 -2.25 5.67
C PHE A 11 -4.04 -2.64 4.22
N VAL A 12 -4.22 -3.93 3.93
CA VAL A 12 -4.64 -4.41 2.61
C VAL A 12 -6.02 -3.86 2.26
N LEU A 13 -6.98 -3.96 3.18
CA LEU A 13 -8.34 -3.44 2.96
C LEU A 13 -8.34 -1.93 2.73
N PHE A 14 -7.60 -1.17 3.54
CA PHE A 14 -7.41 0.27 3.36
C PHE A 14 -6.84 0.58 1.97
N SER A 15 -5.77 -0.11 1.58
CA SER A 15 -5.14 0.08 0.28
C SER A 15 -6.10 -0.22 -0.87
N LEU A 16 -6.88 -1.29 -0.78
CA LEU A 16 -7.90 -1.63 -1.77
C LEU A 16 -8.98 -0.55 -1.89
N LEU A 17 -9.45 0.03 -0.78
CA LEU A 17 -10.43 1.12 -0.81
C LEU A 17 -9.87 2.37 -1.50
N VAL A 18 -8.62 2.74 -1.20
CA VAL A 18 -7.94 3.87 -1.84
C VAL A 18 -7.80 3.63 -3.35
N CYS A 19 -7.31 2.44 -3.73
CA CYS A 19 -7.15 2.05 -5.14
C CYS A 19 -8.49 1.98 -5.87
N PHE A 20 -9.56 1.49 -5.23
CA PHE A 20 -10.89 1.43 -5.81
C PHE A 20 -11.46 2.82 -6.08
N ASN A 21 -11.29 3.76 -5.15
CA ASN A 21 -11.70 5.16 -5.33
C ASN A 21 -10.95 5.82 -6.50
N ASN A 22 -9.66 5.50 -6.65
CA ASN A 22 -8.84 5.99 -7.76
C ASN A 22 -9.25 5.41 -9.12
N LEU A 23 -9.40 4.08 -9.21
CA LEU A 23 -9.78 3.39 -10.44
C LEU A 23 -11.21 3.72 -10.89
N SER A 24 -12.10 4.08 -9.96
CA SER A 24 -13.46 4.54 -10.27
C SER A 24 -13.50 5.94 -10.89
N GLY A 25 -12.37 6.63 -11.03
CA GLY A 25 -12.30 8.00 -11.57
C GLY A 25 -12.68 9.08 -10.56
N ASN A 26 -12.94 8.72 -9.31
CA ASN A 26 -13.31 9.70 -8.27
C ASN A 26 -12.09 10.44 -7.70
N ASP A 27 -10.88 9.97 -8.02
CA ASP A 27 -9.60 10.61 -7.66
C ASP A 27 -8.67 10.70 -8.88
N ASP A 28 -9.09 11.49 -9.88
CA ASP A 28 -8.36 11.67 -11.14
C ASP A 28 -6.94 12.23 -10.97
N LYS A 29 -6.72 12.98 -9.89
CA LYS A 29 -5.40 13.54 -9.55
C LYS A 29 -4.52 12.57 -8.77
N ASN A 30 -5.02 11.38 -8.42
CA ASN A 30 -4.33 10.38 -7.60
C ASN A 30 -3.90 10.90 -6.22
N ILE A 31 -4.58 11.94 -5.71
CA ILE A 31 -4.19 12.66 -4.49
C ILE A 31 -4.16 11.70 -3.31
N LEU A 32 -5.16 10.83 -3.21
CA LEU A 32 -5.28 9.95 -2.06
C LEU A 32 -4.13 8.95 -2.04
N ILE A 33 -3.81 8.34 -3.19
CA ILE A 33 -2.66 7.42 -3.33
C ILE A 33 -1.34 8.13 -3.05
N TYR A 34 -1.15 9.37 -3.51
CA TYR A 34 0.07 10.15 -3.25
C TYR A 34 0.24 10.51 -1.78
N LEU A 35 -0.85 10.87 -1.09
CA LEU A 35 -0.81 11.21 0.32
C LEU A 35 -0.58 9.99 1.21
N THR A 36 -1.13 8.84 0.83
CA THR A 36 -1.11 7.62 1.66
C THR A 36 0.04 6.68 1.34
N ASN A 37 0.90 7.01 0.36
CA ASN A 37 2.07 6.21 0.03
C ASN A 37 3.39 6.99 0.21
N PRO A 38 4.11 6.81 1.33
CA PRO A 38 5.39 7.48 1.52
C PRO A 38 6.45 7.07 0.49
N MET A 39 6.32 5.90 -0.15
CA MET A 39 7.23 5.47 -1.23
C MET A 39 7.05 6.25 -2.53
N ASN A 40 5.92 6.94 -2.74
CA ASN A 40 5.71 7.65 -4.01
C ASN A 40 6.73 8.76 -4.23
N SER A 41 7.25 9.39 -3.17
CA SER A 41 8.31 10.41 -3.30
C SER A 41 9.60 9.83 -3.88
N LEU A 42 9.92 8.57 -3.59
CA LEU A 42 11.11 7.88 -4.11
C LEU A 42 10.94 7.48 -5.57
N LEU A 43 9.71 7.10 -5.96
CA LEU A 43 9.39 6.62 -7.30
C LEU A 43 8.91 7.73 -8.24
N ASN A 44 8.83 8.98 -7.76
CA ASN A 44 8.15 10.07 -8.45
C ASN A 44 8.69 10.32 -9.87
N GLY A 45 10.00 10.31 -10.07
CA GLY A 45 10.61 10.53 -11.39
C GLY A 45 10.23 9.46 -12.40
N TRP A 46 10.30 8.19 -11.99
CA TRP A 46 9.95 7.05 -12.84
C TRP A 46 8.44 6.99 -13.12
N LEU A 47 7.62 7.24 -12.10
CA LEU A 47 6.16 7.32 -12.21
C LEU A 47 5.72 8.46 -13.15
N THR A 48 6.37 9.63 -13.05
CA THR A 48 6.11 10.76 -13.94
C THR A 48 6.41 10.39 -15.38
N HIS A 49 7.56 9.75 -15.64
CA HIS A 49 7.93 9.32 -16.99
C HIS A 49 6.89 8.39 -17.63
N ILE A 50 6.35 7.43 -16.87
CA ILE A 50 5.27 6.53 -17.31
C ILE A 50 3.98 7.32 -17.59
N ASN A 51 3.62 8.27 -16.71
CA ASN A 51 2.40 9.06 -16.84
C ASN A 51 2.44 10.09 -17.97
N THR A 52 3.64 10.52 -18.40
CA THR A 52 3.80 11.48 -19.50
C THR A 52 3.98 10.82 -20.86
N ASN A 53 4.27 9.52 -20.90
CA ASN A 53 4.44 8.79 -22.16
C ASN A 53 3.07 8.26 -22.65
N PRO A 54 2.58 8.68 -23.83
CA PRO A 54 1.30 8.23 -24.37
C PRO A 54 1.19 6.71 -24.54
N GLU A 55 2.32 6.04 -24.84
CA GLU A 55 2.37 4.59 -25.03
C GLU A 55 2.30 3.80 -23.73
N THR A 56 2.57 4.42 -22.58
CA THR A 56 2.58 3.71 -21.27
C THR A 56 1.66 4.33 -20.22
N THR A 57 1.03 5.46 -20.51
CA THR A 57 0.07 6.15 -19.63
C THR A 57 -1.07 5.25 -19.15
N TYR A 58 -1.55 4.33 -19.98
CA TYR A 58 -2.62 3.41 -19.59
C TYR A 58 -2.20 2.45 -18.46
N LEU A 59 -0.90 2.21 -18.30
CA LEU A 59 -0.33 1.38 -17.23
C LEU A 59 -0.19 2.15 -15.91
N PHE A 60 -0.22 3.49 -15.93
CA PHE A 60 0.08 4.31 -14.76
C PHE A 60 -0.86 4.01 -13.58
N LYS A 61 -2.18 4.05 -13.81
CA LYS A 61 -3.20 3.79 -12.77
C LYS A 61 -3.11 2.39 -12.13
N PRO A 62 -3.07 1.28 -12.89
CA PRO A 62 -2.92 -0.04 -12.28
C PRO A 62 -1.55 -0.21 -11.58
N LEU A 63 -0.50 0.42 -12.10
CA LEU A 63 0.84 0.33 -11.52
C LEU A 63 0.94 1.04 -10.16
N ILE A 64 0.44 2.28 -10.06
CA ILE A 64 0.46 3.02 -8.80
C ILE A 64 -0.42 2.34 -7.73
N CYS A 65 -1.55 1.75 -8.14
CA CYS A 65 -2.39 0.93 -7.27
C CYS A 65 -1.65 -0.34 -6.78
N GLY A 66 -0.94 -1.02 -7.68
CA GLY A 66 -0.15 -2.20 -7.35
C GLY A 66 0.95 -1.89 -6.34
N LEU A 67 1.69 -0.80 -6.55
CA LEU A 67 2.72 -0.34 -5.61
C LEU A 67 2.14 0.04 -4.24
N HIS A 68 1.00 0.73 -4.22
CA HIS A 68 0.31 1.07 -2.98
C HIS A 68 -0.11 -0.19 -2.21
N LEU A 69 -0.63 -1.19 -2.91
CA LEU A 69 -1.04 -2.46 -2.31
C LEU A 69 0.16 -3.24 -1.76
N LEU A 70 1.24 -3.33 -2.53
CA LEU A 70 2.47 -4.01 -2.10
C LEU A 70 3.07 -3.35 -0.87
N PHE A 71 3.15 -2.01 -0.84
CA PHE A 71 3.68 -1.27 0.30
C PHE A 71 2.89 -1.55 1.59
N TRP A 72 1.57 -1.36 1.57
CA TRP A 72 0.73 -1.55 2.75
C TRP A 72 0.65 -3.01 3.21
N THR A 73 0.70 -3.96 2.26
CA THR A 73 0.82 -5.39 2.59
C THR A 73 2.13 -5.67 3.30
N GLY A 74 3.26 -5.21 2.74
CA GLY A 74 4.59 -5.40 3.32
C GLY A 74 4.71 -4.78 4.71
N LEU A 75 4.26 -3.53 4.86
CA LEU A 75 4.25 -2.84 6.15
C LEU A 75 3.41 -3.59 7.19
N GLY A 76 2.22 -4.06 6.81
CA GLY A 76 1.36 -4.85 7.67
C GLY A 76 2.03 -6.14 8.15
N LEU A 77 2.70 -6.86 7.24
CA LEU A 77 3.41 -8.09 7.55
C LEU A 77 4.59 -7.85 8.51
N VAL A 78 5.33 -6.75 8.30
CA VAL A 78 6.43 -6.35 9.18
C VAL A 78 5.89 -6.10 10.60
N ILE A 79 4.85 -5.28 10.75
CA ILE A 79 4.27 -4.98 12.06
C ILE A 79 3.71 -6.24 12.73
N ASP A 80 2.94 -7.06 12.01
CA ASP A 80 2.40 -8.31 12.55
C ASP A 80 3.52 -9.26 13.01
N THR A 81 4.64 -9.28 12.31
CA THR A 81 5.82 -10.08 12.68
C THR A 81 6.49 -9.53 13.93
N LEU A 82 6.64 -8.21 14.03
CA LEU A 82 7.21 -7.55 15.23
C LEU A 82 6.34 -7.79 16.47
N ILE A 83 5.02 -7.68 16.36
CA ILE A 83 4.08 -7.96 17.46
C ILE A 83 4.20 -9.42 17.92
N LYS A 84 4.30 -10.37 16.98
CA LYS A 84 4.49 -11.79 17.33
C LYS A 84 5.82 -12.01 18.06
N LYS A 85 6.91 -11.42 17.57
CA LYS A 85 8.24 -11.51 18.20
C LYS A 85 8.24 -10.90 19.60
N ASP A 86 7.58 -9.76 19.81
CA ASP A 86 7.44 -9.14 21.12
C ASP A 86 6.65 -10.03 22.10
N LYS A 87 5.52 -10.56 21.65
CA LYS A 87 4.70 -11.46 22.46
C LYS A 87 5.45 -12.74 22.88
N ALA A 88 6.22 -13.33 21.95
CA ALA A 88 7.05 -14.50 22.24
C ALA A 88 8.15 -14.19 23.26
N ARG A 89 8.82 -13.03 23.13
CA ARG A 89 9.84 -12.58 24.10
C ARG A 89 9.28 -12.43 25.52
N ARG A 90 8.09 -11.82 25.67
CA ARG A 90 7.43 -11.68 26.98
C ARG A 90 7.04 -13.01 27.64
N GLN A 91 6.83 -14.06 26.85
CA GLN A 91 6.48 -15.39 27.34
C GLN A 91 7.69 -16.23 27.73
N SER A 92 8.87 -15.96 27.15
CA SER A 92 10.13 -16.67 27.48
C SER A 92 10.88 -16.09 28.67
N GLY A 93 10.55 -14.86 29.09
CA GLY A 93 11.11 -14.20 30.28
C GLY A 93 10.24 -14.33 31.54
N ARG A 94 9.16 -15.12 31.47
CA ARG A 94 8.35 -15.60 32.59
C ARG A 94 8.60 -17.08 32.77
#